data_AF-A0A4R0FM49-F1
#
_entry.id   AF-A0A4R0FM49-F1
#
_cell.length_a   1.000
_cell.length_b   1.000
_cell.length_c   1.000
_cell.angle_alpha   90.00
_cell.angle_beta   90.00
_cell.angle_gamma   90.00
#
_symmetry.space_group_name_H-M   'P 1'
#
loop_
_entity.id
_entity.type
_entity.pdbx_description
1 polymer ?
#
loop_
_entity_poly.entity_id
_entity_poly.type
_entity_poly.pdbx_seq_one_letter_code
_entity_poly.pdbx_strand_id
1 'polypeptide(L)'
;MKASDNKAVDWVNSQNRSKSAFEKRMDILIYAVHASADFTVKDIYERVVDCQVMTVRQCLKDLIECGYLIKTTIYTFKATEMAKQLFGESNATH
;
A
#
# COMPACT_ATOMS: atom_id res chain seq x y z
N MET A 1 8.34 -33.42 -35.07
CA MET A 1 7.60 -33.39 -33.78
C MET A 1 7.33 -31.94 -33.44
N LYS A 2 6.05 -31.59 -33.20
CA LYS A 2 5.60 -30.21 -32.97
C LYS A 2 6.09 -29.69 -31.62
N ALA A 3 6.62 -28.47 -31.61
CA ALA A 3 6.79 -27.67 -30.40
C ALA A 3 5.42 -27.44 -29.76
N SER A 4 5.27 -27.81 -28.48
CA SER A 4 4.11 -27.43 -27.68
C SER A 4 4.43 -26.14 -26.93
N ASP A 5 4.01 -25.02 -27.51
CA ASP A 5 3.96 -23.72 -26.84
C ASP A 5 2.87 -23.75 -25.76
N ASN A 6 3.25 -24.00 -24.51
CA ASN A 6 2.38 -23.79 -23.35
C ASN A 6 2.36 -22.30 -22.96
N LYS A 7 1.71 -21.44 -23.76
CA LYS A 7 1.49 -20.01 -23.45
C LYS A 7 0.11 -19.72 -22.82
N ALA A 8 -0.46 -20.66 -22.07
CA ALA A 8 -1.85 -20.55 -21.61
C ALA A 8 -2.07 -20.34 -20.10
N VAL A 9 -1.05 -20.13 -19.26
CA VAL A 9 -1.26 -20.08 -17.78
C VAL A 9 -0.60 -18.89 -17.06
N ASP A 10 -0.52 -17.72 -17.70
CA ASP A 10 -0.04 -16.50 -17.02
C ASP A 10 -1.15 -15.48 -16.69
N TRP A 11 -2.25 -15.44 -17.45
CA TRP A 11 -3.27 -14.39 -17.31
C TRP A 11 -4.14 -14.52 -16.05
N VAL A 12 -4.50 -15.76 -15.66
CA VAL A 12 -5.32 -16.00 -14.46
C VAL A 12 -4.53 -15.68 -13.19
N ASN A 13 -3.22 -15.96 -13.18
CA ASN A 13 -2.34 -15.65 -12.05
C ASN A 13 -1.98 -14.16 -11.96
N SER A 14 -1.88 -13.45 -13.07
CA SER A 14 -1.57 -12.02 -13.08
C SER A 14 -2.71 -11.18 -12.48
N GLN A 15 -3.98 -11.54 -12.75
CA GLN A 15 -5.15 -10.87 -12.18
C GLN A 15 -5.23 -11.02 -10.65
N ASN A 16 -4.89 -12.19 -10.11
CA ASN A 16 -4.86 -12.40 -8.66
C ASN A 16 -3.73 -11.60 -7.97
N ARG A 17 -2.57 -11.47 -8.63
CA ARG A 17 -1.44 -10.68 -8.10
C ARG A 17 -1.73 -9.18 -8.12
N SER A 18 -2.29 -8.66 -9.22
CA SER A 18 -2.63 -7.23 -9.32
C SER A 18 -3.71 -6.84 -8.32
N LYS A 19 -4.75 -7.67 -8.17
CA LYS A 19 -5.79 -7.49 -7.16
C LYS A 19 -5.20 -7.46 -5.75
N SER A 20 -4.41 -8.46 -5.37
CA SER A 20 -3.80 -8.51 -4.03
C SER A 20 -2.84 -7.35 -3.76
N ALA A 21 -2.10 -6.89 -4.78
CA ALA A 21 -1.22 -5.74 -4.63
C ALA A 21 -2.01 -4.43 -4.46
N PHE A 22 -3.15 -4.30 -5.14
CA PHE A 22 -4.06 -3.16 -4.95
C PHE A 22 -4.67 -3.17 -3.54
N GLU A 23 -5.24 -4.30 -3.11
CA GLU A 23 -5.84 -4.47 -1.77
C GLU A 23 -4.85 -4.07 -0.67
N LYS A 24 -3.62 -4.59 -0.71
CA LYS A 24 -2.58 -4.23 0.28
C LYS A 24 -2.27 -2.73 0.31
N ARG A 25 -2.16 -2.07 -0.84
CA ARG A 25 -1.91 -0.62 -0.89
C ARG A 25 -3.09 0.16 -0.32
N MET A 26 -4.31 -0.28 -0.62
CA MET A 26 -5.53 0.36 -0.13
C MET A 26 -5.67 0.20 1.39
N ASP A 27 -5.43 -1.01 1.92
CA ASP A 27 -5.48 -1.27 3.36
C ASP A 27 -4.45 -0.41 4.12
N ILE A 28 -3.22 -0.31 3.60
CA ILE A 28 -2.17 0.55 4.16
C ILE A 28 -2.58 2.01 4.11
N LEU A 29 -3.18 2.47 3.01
CA LEU A 29 -3.60 3.86 2.86
C LEU A 29 -4.74 4.22 3.82
N ILE A 30 -5.74 3.34 3.98
CA ILE A 30 -6.83 3.51 4.94
C ILE A 30 -6.27 3.62 6.36
N TYR A 31 -5.37 2.71 6.75
CA TYR A 31 -4.71 2.78 8.06
C TYR A 31 -3.97 4.11 8.25
N ALA A 32 -3.20 4.53 7.24
CA ALA A 32 -2.37 5.71 7.32
C ALA A 32 -3.16 7.01 7.49
N VAL A 33 -4.33 7.12 6.85
CA VAL A 33 -5.19 8.30 6.95
C VAL A 33 -5.71 8.50 8.38
N HIS A 34 -6.19 7.42 8.99
CA HIS A 34 -6.77 7.44 10.35
C HIS A 34 -5.71 7.36 11.47
N ALA A 35 -4.43 7.25 11.13
CA ALA A 35 -3.36 7.19 12.12
C ALA A 35 -3.22 8.54 12.85
N SER A 36 -3.38 8.52 14.18
CA SER A 36 -3.26 9.71 15.02
C SER A 36 -1.82 10.21 15.20
N ALA A 37 -0.83 9.39 14.81
CA ALA A 37 0.59 9.69 14.87
C ALA A 37 1.33 9.03 13.70
N ASP A 38 2.58 9.45 13.50
CA ASP A 38 3.47 8.81 12.53
C ASP A 38 3.61 7.30 12.82
N PHE A 39 3.62 6.48 11.77
CA PHE A 39 3.68 5.03 11.87
C PHE A 39 4.94 4.46 11.20
N THR A 40 5.30 3.23 11.53
CA THR A 40 6.48 2.52 11.04
C THR A 40 6.09 1.34 10.15
N VAL A 41 7.08 0.73 9.49
CA VAL A 41 6.92 -0.55 8.77
C VAL A 41 6.40 -1.65 9.70
N LYS A 42 6.82 -1.65 10.97
CA LYS A 42 6.40 -2.64 11.96
C LYS A 42 4.90 -2.53 12.23
N ASP A 43 4.40 -1.31 12.39
CA ASP A 43 2.98 -1.07 12.66
C ASP A 43 2.08 -1.61 11.54
N ILE A 44 2.51 -1.46 10.28
CA ILE A 44 1.80 -1.99 9.11
C ILE A 44 1.81 -3.52 9.08
N TYR A 45 2.98 -4.11 9.30
CA TYR A 45 3.15 -5.56 9.31
C TYR A 45 2.34 -6.23 10.43
N GLU A 46 2.27 -5.61 11.62
CA GLU A 46 1.56 -6.18 12.77
C GLU A 46 0.05 -5.93 12.76
N ARG A 47 -0.43 -4.85 12.12
CA ARG A 47 -1.82 -4.39 12.29
C ARG A 47 -2.66 -4.32 11.01
N VAL A 48 -2.05 -4.40 9.82
CA VAL A 48 -2.75 -4.10 8.56
C VAL A 48 -2.68 -5.25 7.57
N VAL A 49 -1.49 -5.78 7.30
CA VAL A 49 -1.31 -6.80 6.25
C VAL A 49 -0.41 -7.94 6.72
N ASP A 50 -0.91 -9.17 6.63
CA ASP A 50 -0.11 -10.37 6.84
C ASP A 50 0.69 -10.71 5.57
N CYS A 51 1.84 -10.07 5.40
CA CYS A 51 2.71 -10.31 4.26
C CYS A 51 4.19 -10.03 4.57
N GLN A 52 5.07 -10.38 3.64
CA GLN A 52 6.50 -10.13 3.83
C GLN A 52 6.79 -8.63 4.00
N VAL A 53 7.70 -8.31 4.92
CA VAL A 53 8.15 -6.93 5.19
C VAL A 53 8.62 -6.21 3.93
N MET A 54 9.21 -6.92 2.97
CA MET A 54 9.62 -6.35 1.69
C MET A 54 8.44 -5.89 0.84
N THR A 55 7.32 -6.62 0.87
CA THR A 55 6.06 -6.20 0.22
C THR A 55 5.52 -4.94 0.86
N VAL A 56 5.51 -4.86 2.20
CA VAL A 56 5.12 -3.64 2.92
C VAL A 56 5.99 -2.45 2.49
N ARG A 57 7.31 -2.61 2.45
CA ARG A 57 8.24 -1.56 2.02
C ARG A 57 7.97 -1.11 0.59
N GLN A 58 7.67 -2.03 -0.32
CA GLN A 58 7.32 -1.68 -1.70
C GLN A 58 6.00 -0.91 -1.76
N CYS A 59 4.95 -1.35 -1.06
CA CYS A 59 3.68 -0.63 -1.00
C CYS A 59 3.85 0.80 -0.45
N LEU A 60 4.63 0.97 0.62
CA LEU A 60 4.92 2.29 1.17
C LEU A 60 5.67 3.17 0.17
N LYS A 61 6.65 2.61 -0.55
CA LYS A 61 7.36 3.33 -1.61
C LYS A 61 6.41 3.80 -2.71
N ASP A 62 5.55 2.91 -3.22
CA ASP A 62 4.59 3.24 -4.26
C ASP A 62 3.64 4.36 -3.80
N LEU A 63 3.13 4.30 -2.56
CA LEU A 63 2.23 5.31 -2.00
C LEU A 63 2.92 6.66 -1.76
N ILE A 64 4.22 6.68 -1.48
CA ILE A 64 5.02 7.92 -1.43
C ILE A 64 5.18 8.51 -2.83
N GLU A 65 5.52 7.68 -3.82
CA GLU A 65 5.68 8.12 -5.22
C GLU A 65 4.37 8.67 -5.80
N CYS A 66 3.23 8.13 -5.37
CA CYS A 66 1.90 8.67 -5.71
C CYS A 66 1.51 9.93 -4.90
N GLY A 67 2.30 10.37 -3.92
CA GLY A 67 2.02 11.56 -3.11
C GLY A 67 1.01 11.36 -1.97
N TYR A 68 0.60 10.12 -1.68
CA TYR A 68 -0.36 9.83 -0.60
C TYR A 68 0.30 9.74 0.77
N LEU A 69 1.57 9.33 0.82
CA LEU A 69 2.35 9.25 2.05
C LEU A 69 3.59 10.15 1.96
N ILE A 70 4.07 10.60 3.10
CA ILE A 70 5.40 11.18 3.24
C ILE A 70 6.19 10.45 4.30
N LYS A 71 7.49 10.37 4.06
CA LYS A 71 8.47 9.84 5.00
C LYS A 71 8.92 10.97 5.93
N THR A 72 8.66 10.84 7.23
CA THR A 72 8.96 11.89 8.22
C THR A 72 10.34 11.70 8.86
N THR A 73 10.77 10.46 9.02
CA THR A 73 12.14 10.09 9.40
C THR A 73 12.61 8.91 8.58
N ILE A 74 13.82 8.40 8.81
CA ILE A 74 14.30 7.18 8.16
C ILE A 74 13.40 5.94 8.41
N TYR A 75 12.57 5.95 9.46
CA TYR A 75 11.72 4.81 9.86
C TYR A 75 10.21 5.08 9.93
N THR A 76 9.79 6.35 9.87
CA THR A 76 8.40 6.75 10.11
C THR A 76 7.77 7.42 8.90
N PHE A 77 6.44 7.28 8.82
CA PHE A 77 5.61 7.72 7.71
C PHE A 77 4.33 8.34 8.25
N LYS A 78 3.70 9.21 7.45
CA LYS A 78 2.35 9.71 7.70
C LYS A 78 1.61 9.97 6.39
N ALA A 79 0.27 9.98 6.45
CA ALA A 79 -0.56 10.39 5.33
C ALA A 79 -0.41 11.89 5.03
N THR A 80 -0.46 12.25 3.74
CA THR A 80 -0.56 13.64 3.30
C THR A 80 -1.97 14.18 3.51
N GLU A 81 -2.12 15.51 3.51
CA GLU A 81 -3.47 16.13 3.58
C GLU A 81 -4.33 15.71 2.38
N MET A 82 -3.73 15.58 1.18
CA MET A 82 -4.42 15.07 0.00
C MET A 82 -4.98 13.65 0.22
N ALA A 83 -4.19 12.77 0.83
CA ALA A 83 -4.66 11.43 1.19
C ALA A 83 -5.80 11.51 2.19
N LYS A 84 -5.71 12.35 3.23
CA LYS A 84 -6.80 12.50 4.20
C LYS A 84 -8.10 13.00 3.54
N GLN A 85 -8.00 14.03 2.70
CA GLN A 85 -9.15 14.59 1.98
C GLN A 85 -9.85 13.56 1.09
N LEU A 86 -9.10 12.64 0.47
CA LEU A 86 -9.66 11.55 -0.35
C LEU A 86 -10.64 10.66 0.44
N PHE A 87 -10.44 10.53 1.75
CA PHE A 87 -11.27 9.75 2.64
C PHE A 87 -12.19 10.61 3.52
N GLY A 88 -12.34 11.90 3.21
CA GLY A 88 -13.20 12.81 3.97
C GLY A 88 -12.64 13.22 5.33
N GLU A 89 -11.40 12.85 5.65
CA GLU A 89 -10.69 13.41 6.78
C GLU A 89 -10.05 14.73 6.33
N SER A 90 -10.55 15.85 6.81
CA SER A 90 -9.88 17.13 6.62
C SER A 90 -9.54 17.69 7.99
N ASN A 91 -8.36 18.28 8.13
CA ASN A 91 -8.04 19.09 9.32
C ASN A 91 -8.84 20.41 9.34
N ALA A 92 -10.03 20.45 8.74
CA ALA A 92 -10.96 21.56 8.85
C ALA A 92 -11.47 21.59 10.29
N THR A 93 -10.72 22.31 11.13
CA THR A 93 -11.18 22.87 12.40
C THR A 93 -12.63 23.31 12.29
N HIS A 94 -13.52 22.59 12.98
CA HIS A 94 -14.80 23.10 13.44
C HIS A 94 -14.60 23.82 14.77
#